data_AF-A0AAW6CRP5-F1
#
_entry.id   AF-A0AAW6CRP5-F1
#
_cell.length_a   1.000
_cell.length_b   1.000
_cell.length_c   1.000
_cell.angle_alpha   90.00
_cell.angle_beta   90.00
_cell.angle_gamma   90.00
#
_symmetry.space_group_name_H-M   'P 1'
#
loop_
_entity.id
_entity.type
_entity.pdbx_description
1 polymer ?
#
loop_
_entity_poly.entity_id
_entity_poly.type
_entity_poly.pdbx_seq_one_letter_code
_entity_poly.pdbx_strand_id
1 'polypeptide(L)'
;MKWDKAQPLYILYGCNIVKERSTMRLVAATTDEEMLKVIIGAQILLGVMDYRGFSNMKGFQQFRAACRNGDERYDDLSYGFVEKTENLLLPDCAKEPLYARAYKYLNMLDREFDEIRNGTLETLPGERKHQILSKALEWAAAHYDGWELYRHLKDSLGMEDQEISRAGFELDEFYEDEAPEDETDYEPEDDYEEDCDEEL
;
A
#
# COMPACT_ATOMS: atom_id res chain seq x y z
N MET A 1 18.95 34.86 13.43
CA MET A 1 17.48 35.05 13.42
C MET A 1 16.86 33.68 13.59
N LYS A 2 16.31 33.36 14.76
CA LYS A 2 15.70 32.05 15.06
C LYS A 2 14.27 32.06 14.54
N TRP A 3 13.96 31.24 13.56
CA TRP A 3 12.58 31.00 13.10
C TRP A 3 12.10 29.71 13.76
N ASP A 4 11.76 29.80 15.06
CA ASP A 4 11.55 28.62 15.92
C ASP A 4 10.08 28.17 16.03
N LYS A 5 9.16 28.67 15.21
CA LYS A 5 7.77 28.18 15.19
C LYS A 5 7.22 28.14 13.78
N ALA A 6 6.74 26.96 13.37
CA ALA A 6 5.91 26.81 12.20
C ALA A 6 4.77 27.84 12.24
N GLN A 7 4.54 28.56 11.14
CA GLN A 7 3.39 29.45 11.06
C GLN A 7 2.11 28.63 11.26
N PRO A 8 1.06 29.17 11.91
CA PRO A 8 -0.18 28.44 12.03
C PRO A 8 -0.81 28.23 10.65
N LEU A 9 -1.27 27.02 10.38
CA LEU A 9 -2.14 26.71 9.26
C LEU A 9 -3.60 26.80 9.75
N TYR A 10 -4.38 27.66 9.12
CA TYR A 10 -5.80 27.78 9.34
C TYR A 10 -6.55 26.97 8.29
N ILE A 11 -7.41 26.06 8.74
CA ILE A 11 -8.24 25.23 7.87
C ILE A 11 -9.70 25.58 8.13
N LEU A 12 -10.38 26.06 7.10
CA LEU A 12 -11.81 26.33 7.13
C LEU A 12 -12.56 25.13 6.57
N TYR A 13 -13.47 24.57 7.36
CA TYR A 13 -14.42 23.56 6.95
C TYR A 13 -15.83 24.16 6.87
N GLY A 14 -16.58 23.77 5.83
CA GLY A 14 -18.01 24.01 5.70
C GLY A 14 -18.80 22.78 6.13
N CYS A 15 -19.95 22.99 6.77
CA CYS A 15 -20.84 21.93 7.25
C CYS A 15 -22.24 22.13 6.65
N ASN A 16 -22.99 21.05 6.43
CA ASN A 16 -24.33 21.14 5.85
C ASN A 16 -25.45 21.42 6.87
N ILE A 17 -25.37 20.86 8.08
CA ILE A 17 -26.46 20.89 9.09
C ILE A 17 -25.92 21.04 10.52
N VAL A 18 -24.93 20.22 10.92
CA VAL A 18 -24.33 20.23 12.26
C VAL A 18 -22.81 20.31 12.13
N LYS A 19 -22.11 20.93 13.09
CA LYS A 19 -20.64 20.93 13.20
C LYS A 19 -20.11 19.55 13.62
N GLU A 20 -20.33 18.55 12.78
CA GLU A 20 -19.86 17.18 13.00
C GLU A 20 -18.77 16.83 11.99
N ARG A 21 -17.76 16.07 12.41
CA ARG A 21 -16.63 15.68 11.54
C ARG A 21 -17.09 14.95 10.27
N SER A 22 -18.20 14.22 10.32
CA SER A 22 -18.77 13.48 9.19
C SER A 22 -19.34 14.37 8.09
N THR A 23 -19.65 15.64 8.40
CA THR A 23 -20.27 16.58 7.45
C THR A 23 -19.33 17.70 7.02
N MET A 24 -18.16 17.81 7.66
CA MET A 24 -17.14 18.80 7.36
C MET A 24 -16.53 18.58 5.97
N ARG A 25 -16.56 19.62 5.15
CA ARG A 25 -15.90 19.69 3.84
C ARG A 25 -14.86 20.80 3.82
N LEU A 26 -13.67 20.50 3.33
CA LEU A 26 -12.62 21.50 3.21
C LEU A 26 -13.08 22.63 2.28
N VAL A 27 -13.02 23.87 2.78
CA VAL A 27 -13.28 25.09 2.01
C VAL A 27 -11.97 25.77 1.66
N ALA A 28 -11.07 25.91 2.63
CA ALA A 28 -9.77 26.53 2.43
C ALA A 28 -8.75 26.08 3.48
N ALA A 29 -7.47 26.15 3.12
CA ALA A 29 -6.35 26.06 4.04
C ALA A 29 -5.35 27.19 3.71
N THR A 30 -4.96 27.98 4.71
CA THR A 30 -4.07 29.14 4.52
C THR A 30 -3.24 29.42 5.76
N THR A 31 -2.02 29.93 5.59
CA THR A 31 -1.20 30.46 6.69
C THR A 31 -1.45 31.94 6.96
N ASP A 32 -2.22 32.60 6.09
CA ASP A 32 -2.60 34.00 6.21
C ASP A 32 -4.00 34.14 6.82
N GLU A 33 -4.05 34.70 8.03
CA GLU A 33 -5.28 34.92 8.77
C GLU A 33 -6.19 35.97 8.11
N GLU A 34 -5.64 36.98 7.42
CA GLU A 34 -6.44 37.95 6.67
C GLU A 34 -7.13 37.28 5.48
N MET A 35 -6.41 36.41 4.77
CA MET A 35 -6.99 35.59 3.71
C MET A 35 -8.10 34.69 4.23
N LEU A 36 -7.91 34.05 5.39
CA LEU A 36 -8.96 33.26 6.05
C LEU A 36 -10.21 34.12 6.32
N LYS A 37 -10.04 35.31 6.89
CA LYS A 37 -11.14 36.25 7.17
C LYS A 37 -11.88 36.63 5.89
N VAL A 38 -11.17 36.91 4.80
CA VAL A 38 -11.78 37.22 3.50
C VAL A 38 -12.61 36.04 2.99
N ILE A 39 -12.08 34.82 3.06
CA ILE A 39 -12.78 33.60 2.62
C ILE A 39 -14.04 33.38 3.46
N ILE A 40 -13.96 33.48 4.79
CA ILE A 40 -15.13 33.38 5.69
C ILE A 40 -16.18 34.43 5.31
N GLY A 41 -15.76 35.68 5.10
CA GLY A 41 -16.66 36.75 4.67
C GLY A 41 -17.37 36.43 3.35
N ALA A 42 -16.68 35.84 2.37
CA ALA A 42 -17.27 35.41 1.12
C ALA A 42 -18.29 34.26 1.31
N GLN A 43 -17.98 33.27 2.14
CA GLN A 43 -18.91 32.17 2.46
C GLN A 43 -20.19 32.69 3.13
N ILE A 44 -20.07 33.69 4.00
CA ILE A 44 -21.23 34.33 4.63
C ILE A 44 -22.07 35.09 3.61
N LEU A 45 -21.44 35.86 2.71
CA LEU A 45 -22.14 36.58 1.65
C LEU A 45 -22.88 35.66 0.67
N LEU A 46 -22.34 34.46 0.43
CA LEU A 46 -22.97 33.42 -0.39
C LEU A 46 -24.12 32.69 0.33
N GLY A 47 -24.31 32.93 1.63
CA GLY A 47 -25.37 32.30 2.43
C GLY A 47 -25.12 30.83 2.76
N VAL A 48 -23.88 30.36 2.62
CA VAL A 48 -23.48 28.98 2.95
C VAL A 48 -22.86 28.87 4.35
N MET A 49 -22.57 30.01 4.99
CA MET A 49 -22.18 30.12 6.39
C MET A 49 -22.92 31.28 7.04
N ASP A 50 -23.16 31.18 8.33
CA ASP A 50 -23.72 32.28 9.13
C ASP A 50 -22.71 32.74 10.17
N TYR A 51 -22.85 33.97 10.63
CA TYR A 51 -22.08 34.49 11.76
C TYR A 51 -23.02 35.04 12.82
N ARG A 52 -22.88 34.56 14.07
CA ARG A 52 -23.77 34.89 15.20
C ARG A 52 -25.25 34.67 14.86
N GLY A 53 -25.53 33.61 14.08
CA GLY A 53 -26.88 33.23 13.66
C GLY A 53 -27.50 34.09 12.55
N PHE A 54 -26.72 34.93 11.86
CA PHE A 54 -27.18 35.72 10.72
C PHE A 54 -26.45 35.32 9.44
N SER A 55 -27.22 35.21 8.34
CA SER A 55 -26.72 34.89 7.01
C SER A 55 -26.53 36.14 6.14
N ASN A 56 -25.91 35.95 4.97
CA ASN A 56 -25.82 36.95 3.89
C ASN A 56 -25.24 38.29 4.39
N MET A 57 -25.75 39.41 3.87
CA MET A 57 -25.28 40.76 4.21
C MET A 57 -25.34 41.05 5.71
N LYS A 58 -26.35 40.55 6.43
CA LYS A 58 -26.50 40.81 7.87
C LYS A 58 -25.43 40.08 8.68
N GLY A 59 -25.17 38.82 8.37
CA GLY A 59 -24.05 38.06 8.94
C GLY A 59 -22.71 38.72 8.63
N PHE A 60 -22.51 39.10 7.36
CA PHE A 60 -21.28 39.74 6.90
C PHE A 60 -21.01 41.07 7.60
N GLN A 61 -22.03 41.90 7.83
CA GLN A 61 -21.88 43.15 8.58
C GLN A 61 -21.39 42.93 10.00
N GLN A 62 -21.91 41.91 10.69
CA GLN A 62 -21.46 41.55 12.04
C GLN A 62 -20.04 41.00 12.03
N PHE A 63 -19.73 40.10 11.09
CA PHE A 63 -18.39 39.55 10.95
C PHE A 63 -17.36 40.64 10.62
N ARG A 64 -17.67 41.54 9.69
CA ARG A 64 -16.84 42.71 9.36
C ARG A 64 -16.63 43.62 10.57
N ALA A 65 -17.67 43.90 11.35
CA ALA A 65 -17.53 44.69 12.57
C ALA A 65 -16.59 43.99 13.55
N ALA A 66 -16.73 42.66 13.69
CA ALA A 66 -15.89 41.87 14.57
C ALA A 66 -14.41 41.93 14.18
N CYS A 67 -14.11 41.67 12.90
CA CYS A 67 -12.75 41.76 12.36
C CYS A 67 -12.12 43.16 12.50
N ARG A 68 -12.92 44.23 12.41
CA ARG A 68 -12.40 45.61 12.58
C ARG A 68 -12.05 45.94 14.02
N ASN A 69 -12.73 45.31 14.97
CA ASN A 69 -12.53 45.52 16.40
C ASN A 69 -11.56 44.49 17.02
N GLY A 70 -11.21 43.43 16.27
CA GLY A 70 -10.41 42.31 16.77
C GLY A 70 -11.18 41.39 17.73
N ASP A 71 -12.52 41.35 17.65
CA ASP A 71 -13.40 40.49 18.46
C ASP A 71 -14.02 39.34 17.65
N GLU A 72 -13.46 39.01 16.49
CA GLU A 72 -13.92 37.87 15.71
C GLU A 72 -13.74 36.55 16.48
N ARG A 73 -14.84 35.79 16.56
CA ARG A 73 -14.85 34.47 17.20
C ARG A 73 -15.30 33.45 16.18
N TYR A 74 -14.40 32.59 15.72
CA TYR A 74 -14.75 31.56 14.73
C TYR A 74 -15.78 30.54 15.25
N ASP A 75 -15.91 30.39 16.57
CA ASP A 75 -16.96 29.58 17.19
C ASP A 75 -18.38 30.09 16.88
N ASP A 76 -18.52 31.41 16.64
CA ASP A 76 -19.79 32.05 16.30
C ASP A 76 -20.24 31.76 14.85
N LEU A 77 -19.41 31.10 14.05
CA LEU A 77 -19.81 30.64 12.72
C LEU A 77 -20.85 29.52 12.86
N SER A 78 -21.96 29.60 12.13
CA SER A 78 -22.79 28.42 11.87
C SER A 78 -22.45 27.87 10.50
N TYR A 79 -22.49 26.55 10.36
CA TYR A 79 -22.08 25.84 9.13
C TYR A 79 -20.60 26.06 8.73
N GLY A 80 -19.79 26.63 9.62
CA GLY A 80 -18.36 26.82 9.46
C GLY A 80 -17.59 26.36 10.71
N PHE A 81 -16.42 25.78 10.49
CA PHE A 81 -15.49 25.41 11.55
C PHE A 81 -14.06 25.77 11.13
N VAL A 82 -13.33 26.47 12.00
CA VAL A 82 -11.93 26.82 11.76
C VAL A 82 -11.07 25.96 12.67
N GLU A 83 -10.24 25.14 12.06
CA GLU A 83 -9.19 24.40 12.75
C GLU A 83 -7.87 25.16 12.61
N LYS A 84 -7.17 25.32 13.73
CA LYS A 84 -5.81 25.89 13.76
C LYS A 84 -4.85 24.76 14.09
N THR A 85 -3.97 24.46 13.15
CA THR A 85 -2.94 23.43 13.30
C THR A 85 -1.57 24.02 12.98
N GLU A 86 -0.50 23.30 13.31
CA GLU A 86 0.85 23.69 12.96
C GLU A 86 1.08 23.47 11.45
N ASN A 87 1.68 24.44 10.75
CA ASN A 87 2.12 24.23 9.38
C ASN A 87 3.36 23.36 9.35
N LEU A 88 3.14 22.05 9.37
CA LEU A 88 4.21 21.06 9.35
C LEU A 88 4.99 21.13 8.03
N LEU A 89 6.22 21.61 8.09
CA LEU A 89 7.12 21.64 6.95
C LEU A 89 7.80 20.29 6.78
N LEU A 90 7.92 19.81 5.53
CA LEU A 90 8.53 18.52 5.22
C LEU A 90 9.92 18.30 5.88
N PRO A 91 10.84 19.29 5.93
CA PRO A 91 12.12 19.12 6.61
C PRO A 91 12.00 18.90 8.12
N ASP A 92 10.91 19.34 8.75
CA ASP A 92 10.66 19.13 10.18
C ASP A 92 9.96 17.79 10.41
N CYS A 93 8.99 17.43 9.56
CA CYS A 93 8.36 16.10 9.58
C CYS A 93 9.40 14.99 9.39
N ALA A 94 10.34 15.16 8.46
CA ALA A 94 11.38 14.18 8.17
C ALA A 94 12.34 13.92 9.36
N LYS A 95 12.38 14.81 10.36
CA LYS A 95 13.16 14.63 11.59
C LYS A 95 12.40 13.85 12.65
N GLU A 96 11.07 13.78 12.57
CA GLU A 96 10.28 13.02 13.53
C GLU A 96 10.48 11.51 13.32
N PRO A 97 10.75 10.73 14.39
CA PRO A 97 10.98 9.29 14.27
C PRO A 97 9.84 8.54 13.57
N LEU A 98 8.60 9.01 13.74
CA LEU A 98 7.41 8.42 13.12
C LEU A 98 7.47 8.49 11.59
N TYR A 99 7.92 9.60 11.03
CA TYR A 99 7.92 9.84 9.58
C TYR A 99 9.29 9.63 8.93
N ALA A 100 10.38 9.69 9.70
CA ALA A 100 11.75 9.59 9.19
C ALA A 100 12.00 8.33 8.36
N ARG A 101 11.48 7.17 8.78
CA ARG A 101 11.63 5.92 8.04
C ARG A 101 10.93 5.97 6.68
N ALA A 102 9.69 6.43 6.66
CA ALA A 102 8.92 6.57 5.42
C ALA A 102 9.55 7.60 4.49
N TYR A 103 9.97 8.75 5.04
CA TYR A 103 10.68 9.78 4.28
C TYR A 103 11.96 9.23 3.64
N LYS A 104 12.78 8.50 4.39
CA LYS A 104 13.97 7.84 3.84
C LYS A 104 13.62 6.90 2.70
N TYR A 105 12.63 6.03 2.87
CA TYR A 105 12.26 5.02 1.87
C TYR A 105 11.69 5.64 0.59
N LEU A 106 10.91 6.71 0.70
CA LEU A 106 10.35 7.40 -0.47
C LEU A 106 11.39 8.19 -1.27
N ASN A 107 12.54 8.51 -0.68
CA ASN A 107 13.57 9.36 -1.30
C ASN A 107 14.89 8.61 -1.59
N MET A 108 14.94 7.29 -1.35
CA MET A 108 16.10 6.48 -1.70
C MET A 108 15.95 5.86 -3.09
N LEU A 109 17.05 5.37 -3.67
CA LEU A 109 17.01 4.72 -4.98
C LEU A 109 16.33 3.35 -4.89
N ASP A 110 15.64 2.94 -5.96
CA ASP A 110 14.95 1.63 -6.02
C ASP A 110 15.90 0.48 -5.68
N ARG A 111 17.14 0.51 -6.18
CA ARG A 111 18.16 -0.50 -5.84
C ARG A 111 18.41 -0.58 -4.32
N GLU A 112 18.61 0.56 -3.67
CA GLU A 112 18.88 0.59 -2.23
C GLU A 112 17.65 0.15 -1.42
N PHE A 113 16.45 0.48 -1.91
CA PHE A 113 15.20 0.02 -1.30
C PHE A 113 15.01 -1.50 -1.48
N ASP A 114 15.29 -2.03 -2.67
CA ASP A 114 15.24 -3.45 -2.98
C ASP A 114 16.24 -4.25 -2.15
N GLU A 115 17.45 -3.73 -1.91
CA GLU A 115 18.44 -4.34 -1.01
C GLU A 115 17.90 -4.45 0.44
N ILE A 116 17.13 -3.46 0.90
CA ILE A 116 16.47 -3.52 2.22
C ILE A 116 15.27 -4.48 2.22
N ARG A 117 14.44 -4.44 1.17
CA ARG A 117 13.21 -5.24 1.07
C ARG A 117 13.51 -6.72 0.90
N ASN A 118 14.37 -7.05 -0.06
CA ASN A 118 14.75 -8.41 -0.39
C ASN A 118 15.71 -8.99 0.65
N GLY A 119 16.34 -8.11 1.44
CA GLY A 119 17.39 -8.47 2.37
C GLY A 119 18.69 -8.81 1.65
N THR A 120 19.79 -8.73 2.39
CA THR A 120 21.10 -9.19 1.91
C THR A 120 21.76 -10.05 2.97
N LEU A 121 22.34 -11.16 2.53
CA LEU A 121 23.19 -12.00 3.38
C LEU A 121 24.63 -11.48 3.43
N GLU A 122 24.99 -10.45 2.66
CA GLU A 122 26.38 -9.99 2.52
C GLU A 122 27.03 -9.58 3.84
N THR A 123 26.25 -9.01 4.76
CA THR A 123 26.70 -8.49 6.05
C THR A 123 26.92 -9.57 7.12
N LEU A 124 26.54 -10.82 6.86
CA LEU A 124 26.66 -11.92 7.82
C LEU A 124 28.02 -12.66 7.72
N PRO A 125 28.49 -13.32 8.78
CA PRO A 125 29.67 -14.19 8.71
C PRO A 125 29.45 -15.37 7.74
N GLY A 126 30.51 -15.81 7.05
CA GLY A 126 30.45 -16.86 6.02
C GLY A 126 29.75 -18.14 6.48
N GLU A 127 30.13 -18.70 7.63
CA GLU A 127 29.47 -19.89 8.19
C GLU A 127 27.97 -19.69 8.44
N ARG A 128 27.58 -18.49 8.89
CA ARG A 128 26.18 -18.17 9.16
C ARG A 128 25.37 -18.07 7.86
N LYS A 129 25.96 -17.56 6.78
CA LYS A 129 25.32 -17.54 5.45
C LYS A 129 25.00 -18.96 4.99
N HIS A 130 25.98 -19.86 5.06
CA HIS A 130 25.80 -21.26 4.68
C HIS A 130 24.69 -21.91 5.50
N GLN A 131 24.68 -21.73 6.82
CA GLN A 131 23.61 -22.27 7.68
C GLN A 131 22.22 -21.76 7.30
N ILE A 132 22.08 -20.48 6.95
CA ILE A 132 20.78 -19.91 6.56
C ILE A 132 20.35 -20.48 5.20
N LEU A 133 21.27 -20.55 4.24
CA LEU A 133 21.00 -21.09 2.91
C LEU A 133 20.66 -22.58 2.96
N SER A 134 21.39 -23.38 3.75
CA SER A 134 21.08 -24.80 3.95
C SER A 134 19.67 -24.99 4.52
N LYS A 135 19.28 -24.21 5.54
CA LYS A 135 17.92 -24.29 6.09
C LYS A 135 16.83 -23.83 5.13
N ALA A 136 17.13 -22.84 4.29
CA ALA A 136 16.20 -22.38 3.26
C ALA A 136 15.98 -23.47 2.19
N LEU A 137 17.06 -24.16 1.79
CA LEU A 137 16.99 -25.30 0.87
C LEU A 137 16.26 -26.50 1.47
N GLU A 138 16.54 -26.86 2.73
CA GLU A 138 15.80 -27.90 3.46
C GLU A 138 14.30 -27.57 3.53
N TRP A 139 13.96 -26.31 3.80
CA TRP A 139 12.57 -25.86 3.84
C TRP A 139 11.93 -25.95 2.44
N ALA A 140 12.60 -25.50 1.39
CA ALA A 140 12.11 -25.57 0.02
C ALA A 140 11.87 -27.03 -0.41
N ALA A 141 12.82 -27.92 -0.12
CA ALA A 141 12.71 -29.35 -0.42
C ALA A 141 11.51 -30.03 0.26
N ALA A 142 11.11 -29.53 1.44
CA ALA A 142 9.98 -30.08 2.19
C ALA A 142 8.61 -29.51 1.79
N HIS A 143 8.56 -28.40 1.02
CA HIS A 143 7.32 -27.67 0.76
C HIS A 143 6.96 -27.52 -0.73
N TYR A 144 7.90 -27.77 -1.64
CA TYR A 144 7.62 -27.82 -3.07
C TYR A 144 7.50 -29.27 -3.54
N ASP A 145 6.58 -29.53 -4.47
CA ASP A 145 6.56 -30.77 -5.23
C ASP A 145 7.83 -30.86 -6.08
N GLY A 146 8.34 -32.07 -6.32
CA GLY A 146 9.67 -32.28 -6.90
C GLY A 146 9.90 -31.51 -8.21
N TRP A 147 8.93 -31.54 -9.12
CA TRP A 147 9.00 -30.79 -10.38
C TRP A 147 8.98 -29.25 -10.18
N GLU A 148 8.17 -28.74 -9.26
CA GLU A 148 8.13 -27.31 -8.96
C GLU A 148 9.43 -26.80 -8.35
N LEU A 149 10.01 -27.61 -7.46
CA LEU A 149 11.32 -27.35 -6.86
C LEU A 149 12.39 -27.29 -7.93
N TYR A 150 12.47 -28.30 -8.80
CA TYR A 150 13.43 -28.36 -9.90
C TYR A 150 13.35 -27.11 -10.79
N ARG A 151 12.14 -26.73 -11.21
CA ARG A 151 11.95 -25.51 -12.02
C ARG A 151 12.41 -24.26 -11.28
N HIS A 152 12.15 -24.16 -9.97
CA HIS A 152 12.58 -23.00 -9.21
C HIS A 152 14.11 -22.92 -9.05
N LEU A 153 14.78 -24.05 -8.80
CA LEU A 153 16.24 -24.13 -8.72
C LEU A 153 16.90 -23.77 -10.06
N LYS A 154 16.35 -24.26 -11.18
CA LYS A 154 16.89 -24.03 -12.51
C LYS A 154 16.58 -22.64 -13.06
N ASP A 155 15.31 -22.25 -13.08
CA ASP A 155 14.87 -21.02 -13.74
C ASP A 155 15.06 -19.77 -12.88
N SER A 156 14.91 -19.88 -11.55
CA SER A 156 14.97 -18.73 -10.64
C SER A 156 16.33 -18.58 -9.96
N LEU A 157 16.96 -19.69 -9.54
CA LEU A 157 18.30 -19.66 -8.94
C LEU A 157 19.42 -19.87 -9.96
N GLY A 158 19.10 -20.26 -11.20
CA GLY A 158 20.08 -20.41 -12.27
C GLY A 158 21.05 -21.58 -12.09
N MET A 159 20.68 -22.60 -11.29
CA MET A 159 21.52 -23.76 -11.03
C MET A 159 21.55 -24.69 -12.24
N GLU A 160 22.73 -25.21 -12.58
CA GLU A 160 22.85 -26.27 -13.58
C GLU A 160 22.40 -27.63 -13.03
N ASP A 161 21.95 -28.53 -13.90
CA ASP A 161 21.48 -29.88 -13.52
C ASP A 161 22.54 -30.65 -12.70
N GLN A 162 23.83 -30.50 -13.04
CA GLN A 162 24.92 -31.12 -12.29
C GLN A 162 25.09 -30.53 -10.88
N GLU A 163 24.81 -29.24 -10.71
CA GLU A 163 24.88 -28.56 -9.41
C GLU A 163 23.71 -28.99 -8.53
N ILE A 164 22.52 -29.17 -9.12
CA ILE A 164 21.33 -29.67 -8.44
C ILE A 164 21.56 -31.10 -7.92
N SER A 165 22.08 -32.01 -8.75
CA SER A 165 22.40 -33.38 -8.30
C SER A 165 23.48 -33.42 -7.23
N ARG A 166 24.52 -32.58 -7.33
CA ARG A 166 25.57 -32.48 -6.30
C ARG A 166 25.05 -31.93 -4.98
N ALA A 167 24.01 -31.11 -5.00
CA ALA A 167 23.32 -30.64 -3.80
C ALA A 167 22.47 -31.74 -3.13
N GLY A 168 22.35 -32.91 -3.77
CA GLY A 168 21.63 -34.08 -3.24
C GLY A 168 20.20 -34.22 -3.74
N PHE A 169 19.79 -33.46 -4.76
CA PHE A 169 18.49 -33.57 -5.40
C PHE A 169 18.58 -34.52 -6.59
N GLU A 170 17.97 -35.70 -6.49
CA GLU A 170 17.98 -36.69 -7.57
C GLU A 170 17.03 -36.25 -8.68
N LEU A 171 17.56 -36.04 -9.89
CA LEU A 171 16.77 -35.51 -11.01
C LEU A 171 15.71 -36.49 -11.49
N ASP A 172 15.98 -37.79 -11.34
CA ASP A 172 15.06 -38.87 -11.69
C ASP A 172 13.79 -38.85 -10.82
N GLU A 173 13.81 -38.17 -9.65
CA GLU A 173 12.61 -37.96 -8.83
C GLU A 173 11.68 -36.86 -9.39
N PHE A 174 12.14 -36.07 -10.37
CA PHE A 174 11.40 -34.90 -10.90
C PHE A 174 10.78 -35.13 -12.27
N TYR A 175 11.29 -36.11 -13.01
CA TYR A 175 10.65 -36.60 -14.22
C TYR A 175 9.76 -37.76 -13.78
N GLU A 176 8.45 -37.53 -13.71
CA GLU A 176 7.53 -38.66 -13.65
C GLU A 176 7.86 -39.54 -14.85
N ASP A 177 8.21 -40.81 -14.60
CA ASP A 177 8.11 -41.84 -15.62
C ASP A 177 6.67 -41.77 -16.13
N GLU A 178 6.46 -41.14 -17.29
CA GLU A 178 5.33 -41.50 -18.14
C GLU A 178 5.47 -43.00 -18.35
N ALA A 179 4.81 -43.78 -17.50
CA ALA A 179 4.71 -45.21 -17.67
C ALA A 179 4.35 -45.41 -19.14
N PRO A 180 5.16 -46.11 -19.94
CA PRO A 180 4.76 -46.42 -21.29
C PRO A 180 3.40 -47.11 -21.14
N GLU A 181 2.34 -46.48 -21.64
CA GLU A 181 1.04 -47.13 -21.73
C GLU A 181 1.33 -48.44 -22.41
N ASP A 182 1.19 -49.55 -21.66
CA ASP A 182 1.48 -50.90 -22.11
C ASP A 182 1.00 -51.01 -23.56
N GLU A 183 1.93 -51.30 -24.46
CA GLU A 183 1.62 -51.85 -25.78
C GLU A 183 0.87 -53.15 -25.50
N THR A 184 -0.43 -53.07 -25.25
CA THR A 184 -1.31 -54.23 -25.19
C THR A 184 -1.41 -54.76 -26.61
N ASP A 185 -0.46 -55.63 -26.91
CA ASP A 185 -0.53 -56.82 -27.75
C ASP A 185 -1.93 -57.02 -28.36
N TYR A 186 -2.15 -56.42 -29.53
CA TYR A 186 -3.32 -56.69 -30.34
C TYR A 186 -3.06 -58.01 -31.06
N GLU A 187 -3.20 -59.14 -30.37
CA GLU A 187 -3.29 -60.44 -31.05
C GLU A 187 -4.65 -60.49 -31.77
N PRO A 188 -4.68 -60.60 -33.11
CA PRO A 188 -5.93 -60.88 -33.81
C PRO A 188 -6.30 -62.34 -33.55
N GLU A 189 -7.33 -62.59 -32.75
CA GLU A 189 -7.96 -63.91 -32.71
C GLU A 189 -8.73 -64.14 -34.02
N ASP A 190 -8.04 -64.76 -34.98
CA ASP A 190 -8.67 -65.61 -35.99
C ASP A 190 -9.14 -66.90 -35.28
N ASP A 191 -10.45 -67.06 -35.09
CA ASP A 191 -11.02 -68.39 -34.86
C ASP A 191 -12.24 -68.65 -35.75
N TYR A 192 -12.33 -69.90 -36.17
CA TYR A 192 -12.91 -70.38 -37.41
C TYR A 192 -14.42 -70.66 -37.34
N GLU A 193 -15.01 -70.58 -38.54
CA GLU A 193 -16.23 -71.20 -39.08
C GLU A 193 -17.03 -72.26 -38.27
N GLU A 194 -18.36 -72.16 -38.46
CA GLU A 194 -19.30 -73.24 -38.83
C GLU A 194 -20.42 -73.60 -37.82
N ASP A 195 -21.63 -73.25 -38.25
CA ASP A 195 -22.94 -73.90 -38.13
C ASP A 195 -23.54 -74.25 -36.76
N CYS A 196 -24.77 -73.75 -36.54
CA CYS A 196 -25.98 -74.57 -36.75
C CYS A 196 -27.27 -73.76 -36.54
N ASP A 197 -28.21 -74.03 -37.43
CA ASP A 197 -29.60 -73.58 -37.47
C ASP A 197 -30.39 -73.85 -36.17
N GLU A 198 -31.42 -73.02 -35.90
CA GLU A 198 -32.86 -73.40 -35.98
C GLU A 198 -33.78 -72.50 -35.14
N GLU A 199 -34.81 -71.99 -35.84
CA GLU A 199 -36.20 -71.71 -35.42
C GLU A 199 -36.52 -70.63 -34.35
N LEU A 200 -37.15 -69.52 -34.79
CA LEU A 200 -38.62 -69.32 -34.79
C LEU A 200 -39.03 -67.96 -35.39
#